data_AF-X1MQ70-F1
#
_entry.id   AF-X1MQ70-F1
#
_cell.length_a   1.000
_cell.length_b   1.000
_cell.length_c   1.000
_cell.angle_alpha   90.00
_cell.angle_beta   90.00
_cell.angle_gamma   90.00
#
_symmetry.space_group_name_H-M   'P 1'
#
loop_
_entity.id
_entity.type
_entity.pdbx_description
1 polymer ?
#
loop_
_entity_poly.entity_id
_entity_poly.type
_entity_poly.pdbx_seq_one_letter_code
_entity_poly.pdbx_strand_id
1 'polypeptide(L)'
;MLLFNLLLESLDAAGYRVATNSKDGGPACVSILNLDVSFKVRERSKREIVPLTPEQRDVNAKKGYDFFREDYRYHPTNEFDISAVEPHGTHELAKIGDSRTTRVEAKVADFVIRLRELAIRRQVQVELNAERRVLAEARAEEERRRAEVRRVALERLKGVEELAMRLDRANRLRSLANIFENNCLSSKDGVVDAAWIRRAADWLDP
;
A
#
# COMPACT_ATOMS: atom_id res chain seq x y z
N MET A 1 -3.57 29.50 -28.58
CA MET A 1 -4.64 28.77 -29.29
C MET A 1 -4.09 27.74 -30.29
N LEU A 2 -3.05 28.05 -31.07
CA LEU A 2 -2.49 27.13 -32.09
C LEU A 2 -2.01 25.77 -31.53
N LEU A 3 -1.31 25.78 -30.39
CA LEU A 3 -0.71 24.58 -29.80
C LEU A 3 -1.75 23.55 -29.33
N PHE A 4 -2.88 24.02 -28.79
CA PHE A 4 -3.96 23.14 -28.36
C PHE A 4 -4.65 22.49 -29.56
N ASN A 5 -4.85 23.24 -30.64
CA ASN A 5 -5.38 22.68 -31.90
C ASN A 5 -4.45 21.62 -32.48
N LEU A 6 -3.13 21.88 -32.51
CA LEU A 6 -2.15 20.89 -32.97
C LEU A 6 -2.23 19.59 -32.17
N LEU A 7 -2.42 19.68 -30.85
CA LEU A 7 -2.59 18.51 -30.00
C LEU A 7 -3.88 17.74 -30.35
N LEU A 8 -5.00 18.46 -30.52
CA LEU A 8 -6.28 17.85 -30.89
C LEU A 8 -6.21 17.19 -32.28
N GLU A 9 -5.61 17.85 -33.26
CA GLU A 9 -5.39 17.31 -34.61
C GLU A 9 -4.49 16.07 -34.57
N SER A 10 -3.44 16.08 -33.75
CA SER A 10 -2.55 14.92 -33.60
C SER A 10 -3.25 13.73 -32.95
N LEU A 11 -4.16 13.98 -31.99
CA LEU A 11 -4.95 12.95 -31.33
C LEU A 11 -6.03 12.38 -32.27
N ASP A 12 -6.69 13.24 -33.05
CA ASP A 12 -7.67 12.84 -34.07
C ASP A 12 -7.01 12.05 -35.21
N ALA A 13 -5.86 12.50 -35.69
CA ALA A 13 -5.05 11.78 -36.68
C ALA A 13 -4.57 10.40 -36.18
N ALA A 14 -4.34 10.27 -34.87
CA ALA A 14 -4.04 8.99 -34.23
C ALA A 14 -5.29 8.11 -33.99
N GLY A 15 -6.48 8.60 -34.32
CA GLY A 15 -7.75 7.89 -34.22
C GLY A 15 -8.41 7.95 -32.84
N TYR A 16 -7.98 8.84 -31.95
CA TYR A 16 -8.56 8.98 -30.62
C TYR A 16 -9.72 9.98 -30.63
N ARG A 17 -10.86 9.56 -30.07
CA ARG A 17 -12.04 10.43 -29.96
C ARG A 17 -11.89 11.37 -28.76
N VAL A 18 -12.01 12.66 -29.04
CA VAL A 18 -12.17 13.71 -28.02
C VAL A 18 -13.64 13.76 -27.60
N ALA A 19 -13.90 13.63 -26.31
CA ALA A 19 -15.23 13.75 -25.75
C ALA A 19 -15.23 14.86 -24.69
N THR A 20 -16.28 15.68 -24.70
CA THR A 20 -16.61 16.48 -23.52
C THR A 20 -17.45 15.60 -22.61
N ASN A 21 -17.06 15.45 -21.35
CA ASN A 21 -17.80 14.61 -20.41
C ASN A 21 -19.15 15.29 -20.13
N SER A 22 -20.18 14.89 -20.88
CA SER A 22 -21.41 15.67 -21.11
C SER A 22 -22.38 15.70 -19.94
N LYS A 23 -22.02 15.11 -18.80
CA LYS A 23 -22.92 15.00 -17.65
C LYS A 23 -22.79 16.10 -16.60
N ASP A 24 -21.63 16.75 -16.43
CA ASP A 24 -21.41 17.67 -15.29
C ASP A 24 -20.51 18.89 -15.60
N GLY A 25 -20.33 19.29 -16.85
CA GLY A 25 -19.42 20.40 -17.19
C GLY A 25 -17.96 20.10 -16.87
N GLY A 26 -17.58 18.81 -16.85
CA GLY A 26 -16.22 18.35 -16.61
C GLY A 26 -15.26 18.76 -17.73
N PRO A 27 -13.94 18.70 -17.48
CA PRO A 27 -12.94 19.06 -18.49
C PRO A 27 -13.03 18.11 -19.70
N ALA A 28 -12.71 18.62 -20.88
CA ALA A 28 -12.61 17.80 -22.08
C ALA A 28 -11.59 16.67 -21.86
N CYS A 29 -11.97 15.46 -22.25
CA CYS A 29 -11.16 14.27 -22.11
C CYS A 29 -11.00 13.55 -23.46
N VAL A 30 -9.93 12.77 -23.53
CA VAL A 30 -9.63 11.90 -24.66
C VAL A 30 -9.43 10.50 -24.11
N SER A 31 -10.15 9.54 -24.68
CA SER A 31 -10.07 8.15 -24.27
C SER A 31 -9.04 7.41 -25.14
N ILE A 32 -7.95 6.96 -24.51
CA ILE A 32 -6.88 6.19 -25.15
C ILE A 32 -6.87 4.81 -24.50
N LEU A 33 -7.35 3.76 -25.19
CA LEU A 33 -7.36 2.37 -24.68
C LEU A 33 -7.91 2.26 -23.25
N ASN A 34 -9.12 2.79 -23.01
CA ASN A 34 -9.80 2.85 -21.70
C ASN A 34 -9.12 3.73 -20.63
N LEU A 35 -8.10 4.51 -21.00
CA LEU A 35 -7.55 5.57 -20.17
C LEU A 35 -8.13 6.92 -20.62
N ASP A 36 -8.93 7.53 -19.76
CA ASP A 36 -9.40 8.89 -19.97
C ASP A 36 -8.33 9.88 -19.50
N VAL A 37 -7.99 10.82 -20.38
CA VAL A 37 -6.94 11.81 -20.14
C VAL A 37 -7.47 13.19 -20.47
N SER A 38 -7.20 14.16 -19.61
CA SER A 38 -7.40 15.59 -19.90
C SER A 38 -6.06 16.29 -20.02
N PHE A 39 -6.05 17.43 -20.72
CA PHE A 39 -4.83 18.15 -21.06
C PHE A 39 -4.81 19.54 -20.43
N LYS A 40 -3.66 19.91 -19.88
CA LYS A 40 -3.36 21.26 -19.39
C LYS A 40 -2.27 21.85 -20.25
N VAL A 41 -2.54 23.00 -20.86
CA VAL A 41 -1.54 23.80 -21.57
C VAL A 41 -1.19 24.99 -20.70
N ARG A 42 0.08 25.17 -20.38
CA ARG A 42 0.57 26.24 -19.51
C ARG A 42 1.71 26.98 -20.19
N GLU A 43 1.62 28.30 -20.25
CA GLU A 43 2.79 29.13 -20.55
C GLU A 43 3.65 29.28 -19.29
N ARG A 44 4.96 29.10 -19.45
CA ARG A 44 5.94 29.38 -18.41
C ARG A 44 6.07 30.89 -18.24
N SER A 45 6.29 31.28 -17.00
CA SER A 45 6.44 32.67 -16.61
C SER A 45 7.76 32.84 -15.89
N LYS A 46 8.52 33.86 -16.26
CA LYS A 46 9.71 34.26 -15.53
C LYS A 46 9.29 35.14 -14.37
N ARG A 47 9.71 34.76 -13.16
CA ARG A 47 9.47 35.52 -11.95
C ARG A 47 10.56 36.58 -11.77
N GLU A 48 10.16 37.83 -11.63
CA GLU A 48 10.99 38.94 -11.20
C GLU A 48 10.63 39.30 -9.76
N ILE A 49 11.65 39.43 -8.91
CA ILE A 49 11.49 39.82 -7.50
C ILE A 49 11.54 41.35 -7.46
N VAL A 50 10.47 41.98 -6.96
CA VAL A 50 10.45 43.41 -6.70
C VAL A 50 10.96 43.62 -5.27
N PRO A 51 12.19 44.14 -5.10
CA PRO A 51 12.78 44.28 -3.78
C PRO A 51 12.01 45.33 -2.96
N LEU A 52 11.96 45.11 -1.65
CA LEU A 52 11.39 46.10 -0.71
C LEU A 52 12.17 47.41 -0.79
N THR A 53 11.44 48.53 -0.76
CA THR A 53 12.05 49.86 -0.67
C THR A 53 12.79 50.02 0.67
N PRO A 54 13.80 50.90 0.76
CA PRO A 54 14.52 51.14 2.01
C PRO A 54 13.61 51.49 3.20
N GLU A 55 12.55 52.25 2.95
CA GLU A 55 11.54 52.64 3.93
C GLU A 55 10.75 51.43 4.46
N GLN A 56 10.34 50.52 3.56
CA GLN A 56 9.64 49.29 3.93
C GLN A 56 10.54 48.35 4.76
N ARG A 57 11.83 48.29 4.43
CA ARG A 57 12.82 47.51 5.21
C ARG A 57 13.01 48.09 6.61
N ASP A 58 13.08 49.41 6.74
CA ASP A 58 13.19 50.08 8.04
C ASP A 58 11.95 49.82 8.92
N VAL A 59 10.75 49.82 8.32
CA VAL A 59 9.52 49.45 9.03
C VAL A 59 9.53 48.00 9.49
N ASN A 60 9.98 47.05 8.65
CA ASN A 60 10.12 45.65 9.06
C ASN A 60 11.16 45.49 10.18
N ALA A 61 12.31 46.17 10.08
CA ALA A 61 13.35 46.16 11.10
C ALA A 61 12.85 46.69 12.45
N LYS A 62 12.08 47.78 12.44
CA LYS A 62 11.44 48.37 13.64
C LYS A 62 10.37 47.45 14.24
N LYS A 63 9.62 46.73 13.42
CA LYS A 63 8.55 45.83 13.88
C LYS A 63 9.05 44.46 14.34
N GLY A 64 10.24 44.04 13.92
CA GLY A 64 10.81 42.74 14.26
C GLY A 64 10.16 41.55 13.55
N TYR A 65 9.31 41.80 12.54
CA TYR A 65 8.69 40.78 11.69
C TYR A 65 8.40 41.36 10.29
N ASP A 66 8.23 40.49 9.30
CA ASP A 66 8.00 40.86 7.90
C ASP A 66 6.59 41.39 7.67
N PHE A 67 6.39 42.66 8.01
CA PHE A 67 5.13 43.37 7.75
C PHE A 67 4.94 43.65 6.25
N PHE A 68 6.00 44.04 5.55
CA PHE A 68 6.07 44.08 4.09
C PHE A 68 6.84 42.87 3.55
N ARG A 69 6.37 42.30 2.44
CA ARG A 69 7.04 41.20 1.74
C ARG A 69 7.43 41.63 0.34
N GLU A 70 8.50 41.03 -0.18
CA GLU A 70 8.88 41.19 -1.58
C GLU A 70 7.70 40.78 -2.47
N ASP A 71 7.44 41.58 -3.50
CA ASP A 71 6.39 41.30 -4.46
C ASP A 71 6.97 40.57 -5.68
N TYR A 72 6.13 39.85 -6.40
CA TYR A 72 6.52 39.07 -7.56
C TYR A 72 5.81 39.56 -8.81
N ARG A 73 6.59 39.95 -9.82
CA ARG A 73 6.08 40.21 -11.16
C ARG A 73 6.35 39.01 -12.05
N TYR A 74 5.35 38.58 -12.79
CA TYR A 74 5.44 37.44 -13.70
C TYR A 74 5.45 37.96 -15.13
N HIS A 75 6.49 37.57 -15.88
CA HIS A 75 6.65 37.92 -17.29
C HIS A 75 6.44 36.69 -18.16
N PRO A 76 5.66 36.77 -19.25
CA PRO A 76 5.49 35.66 -20.19
C PRO A 76 6.83 35.34 -20.86
N THR A 77 7.16 34.04 -20.99
CA THR A 77 8.41 33.61 -21.65
C THR A 77 8.18 33.08 -23.06
N ASN A 78 6.94 32.98 -23.53
CA ASN A 78 6.57 32.26 -24.75
C ASN A 78 7.07 30.81 -24.79
N GLU A 79 7.34 30.22 -23.62
CA GLU A 79 7.64 28.80 -23.49
C GLU A 79 6.41 28.08 -22.94
N PHE A 80 6.03 26.95 -23.52
CA PHE A 80 4.83 26.21 -23.18
C PHE A 80 5.14 24.82 -22.66
N ASP A 81 4.30 24.38 -21.74
CA ASP A 81 4.21 23.03 -21.22
C ASP A 81 2.84 22.45 -21.55
N ILE A 82 2.80 21.18 -21.95
CA ILE A 82 1.58 20.38 -22.08
C ILE A 82 1.67 19.22 -21.10
N SER A 83 0.71 19.14 -20.19
CA SER A 83 0.58 18.04 -19.22
C SER A 83 -0.69 17.25 -19.50
N ALA A 84 -0.57 15.92 -19.49
CA ALA A 84 -1.66 14.97 -19.46
C ALA A 84 -2.00 14.64 -18.00
N VAL A 85 -3.25 14.79 -17.61
CA VAL A 85 -3.77 14.52 -16.27
C VAL A 85 -4.99 13.63 -16.35
N GLU A 86 -5.33 12.94 -15.27
CA GLU A 86 -6.64 12.30 -15.18
C GLU A 86 -7.74 13.39 -15.13
N PRO A 87 -8.94 13.17 -15.71
CA PRO A 87 -10.00 14.19 -15.79
C PRO A 87 -10.38 14.83 -14.46
N HIS A 88 -10.20 14.12 -13.34
CA HIS A 88 -10.45 14.63 -11.98
C HIS A 88 -9.21 14.50 -11.07
N GLY A 89 -8.05 14.18 -11.65
CA GLY A 89 -6.82 13.99 -10.93
C GLY A 89 -6.00 15.27 -10.81
N THR A 90 -5.26 15.37 -9.71
CA THR A 90 -4.24 16.42 -9.53
C THR A 90 -2.87 15.99 -10.06
N HIS A 91 -2.66 14.69 -10.28
CA HIS A 91 -1.39 14.13 -10.70
C HIS A 91 -1.21 14.17 -12.22
N GLU A 92 -0.01 14.59 -12.66
CA GLU A 92 0.39 14.58 -14.06
C GLU A 92 0.86 13.18 -14.46
N LEU A 93 0.21 12.58 -15.45
CA LEU A 93 0.57 11.27 -15.99
C LEU A 93 1.79 11.37 -16.92
N ALA A 94 1.83 12.42 -17.73
CA ALA A 94 2.92 12.71 -18.64
C ALA A 94 2.98 14.21 -18.93
N LYS A 95 4.17 14.70 -19.21
CA LYS A 95 4.41 16.11 -19.51
C LYS A 95 5.44 16.27 -20.63
N ILE A 96 5.19 17.22 -21.52
CA ILE A 96 6.15 17.75 -22.47
C ILE A 96 6.20 19.27 -22.35
N GLY A 97 7.24 19.88 -22.88
CA GLY A 97 7.34 21.32 -22.94
C GLY A 97 8.55 21.78 -23.71
N ASP A 98 8.69 23.08 -23.84
CA ASP A 98 9.84 23.69 -24.48
C ASP A 98 11.14 23.36 -23.73
N SER A 99 12.17 23.06 -24.53
CA SER A 99 13.55 22.95 -24.07
C SER A 99 14.42 23.95 -24.85
N ARG A 100 15.68 24.09 -24.43
CA ARG A 100 16.64 25.00 -25.07
C ARG A 100 16.81 24.77 -26.58
N THR A 101 16.57 23.54 -27.06
CA THR A 101 16.87 23.13 -28.44
C THR A 101 15.64 22.69 -29.23
N THR A 102 14.53 22.38 -28.57
CA THR A 102 13.34 21.84 -29.24
C THR A 102 12.07 22.42 -28.65
N ARG A 103 11.21 22.90 -29.55
CA ARG A 103 9.90 23.40 -29.18
C ARG A 103 8.92 22.29 -28.84
N VAL A 104 7.88 22.62 -28.09
CA VAL A 104 6.84 21.70 -27.65
C VAL A 104 6.03 21.16 -28.82
N GLU A 105 5.80 21.94 -29.88
CA GLU A 105 5.06 21.54 -31.08
C GLU A 105 5.72 20.32 -31.74
N ALA A 106 7.05 20.32 -31.83
CA ALA A 106 7.82 19.23 -32.42
C ALA A 106 7.76 17.92 -31.61
N LYS A 107 7.33 18.00 -30.33
CA LYS A 107 7.23 16.85 -29.41
C LYS A 107 5.82 16.28 -29.31
N VAL A 108 4.82 16.91 -29.93
CA VAL A 108 3.41 16.51 -29.79
C VAL A 108 3.16 15.10 -30.33
N ALA A 109 3.72 14.74 -31.48
CA ALA A 109 3.53 13.40 -32.07
C ALA A 109 4.09 12.30 -31.14
N ASP A 110 5.33 12.45 -30.68
CA ASP A 110 5.96 11.51 -29.74
C ASP A 110 5.21 11.45 -28.41
N PHE A 111 4.63 12.57 -27.97
CA PHE A 111 3.81 12.62 -26.77
C PHE A 111 2.55 11.76 -26.90
N VAL A 112 1.87 11.80 -28.04
CA VAL A 112 0.70 10.93 -28.30
C VAL A 112 1.09 9.45 -28.27
N ILE A 113 2.24 9.09 -28.85
CA ILE A 113 2.76 7.70 -28.79
C ILE A 113 3.02 7.29 -27.34
N ARG A 114 3.67 8.17 -26.55
CA ARG A 114 3.95 7.91 -25.14
C ARG A 114 2.67 7.74 -24.31
N LEU A 115 1.61 8.49 -24.61
CA LEU A 115 0.31 8.32 -23.95
C LEU A 115 -0.33 6.98 -24.27
N ARG A 116 -0.21 6.51 -25.51
CA ARG A 116 -0.66 5.16 -25.91
C ARG A 116 0.09 4.08 -25.13
N GLU A 117 1.42 4.17 -25.06
CA GLU A 117 2.22 3.22 -24.28
C GLU A 117 1.83 3.23 -22.80
N LEU A 118 1.58 4.41 -22.23
CA LEU A 118 1.13 4.56 -20.85
C LEU A 118 -0.22 3.87 -20.64
N ALA A 119 -1.16 4.05 -21.56
CA ALA A 119 -2.47 3.40 -21.50
C ALA A 119 -2.34 1.87 -21.55
N ILE A 120 -1.52 1.32 -22.46
CA ILE A 120 -1.24 -0.12 -22.56
C ILE A 120 -0.65 -0.65 -21.24
N ARG A 121 0.39 0.01 -20.70
CA ARG A 121 1.02 -0.41 -19.44
C ARG A 121 0.03 -0.41 -18.29
N ARG A 122 -0.84 0.60 -18.23
CA ARG A 122 -1.84 0.71 -17.16
C ARG A 122 -2.90 -0.37 -17.28
N GLN A 123 -3.37 -0.67 -18.49
CA GLN A 123 -4.31 -1.78 -18.71
C GLN A 123 -3.72 -3.11 -18.27
N VAL A 124 -2.50 -3.44 -18.72
CA VAL A 124 -1.80 -4.67 -18.31
C VAL A 124 -1.62 -4.72 -16.80
N GLN A 125 -1.28 -3.60 -16.16
CA GLN A 125 -1.13 -3.54 -14.71
C GLN A 125 -2.45 -3.78 -13.97
N VAL A 126 -3.57 -3.30 -14.50
CA VAL A 126 -4.90 -3.54 -13.94
C VAL A 126 -5.26 -5.03 -14.02
N GLU A 127 -5.03 -5.66 -15.17
CA GLU A 127 -5.27 -7.10 -15.38
C GLU A 127 -4.40 -7.96 -14.43
N LEU A 128 -3.10 -7.69 -14.37
CA LEU A 128 -2.18 -8.38 -13.46
C LEU A 128 -2.56 -8.19 -11.98
N ASN A 129 -3.03 -7.00 -11.61
CA ASN A 129 -3.47 -6.75 -10.24
C ASN A 129 -4.76 -7.51 -9.90
N ALA A 130 -5.68 -7.67 -10.87
CA ALA A 130 -6.87 -8.48 -10.69
C ALA A 130 -6.49 -9.97 -10.46
N GLU A 131 -5.60 -10.52 -11.28
CA GLU A 131 -5.12 -11.89 -11.11
C GLU A 131 -4.41 -12.10 -9.77
N ARG A 132 -3.55 -11.15 -9.37
CA ARG A 132 -2.86 -11.19 -8.07
C ARG A 132 -3.82 -11.19 -6.89
N ARG A 133 -4.94 -10.47 -6.99
CA ARG A 133 -5.97 -10.46 -5.93
C ARG A 133 -6.62 -11.82 -5.79
N VAL A 134 -7.02 -12.45 -6.89
CA VAL A 134 -7.61 -13.80 -6.89
C VAL A 134 -6.64 -14.82 -6.28
N LEU A 135 -5.36 -14.76 -6.66
CA LEU A 135 -4.34 -15.65 -6.10
C LEU A 135 -4.09 -15.40 -4.61
N ALA A 136 -4.11 -14.13 -4.18
CA ALA A 136 -3.94 -13.77 -2.77
C ALA A 136 -5.11 -14.28 -1.90
N GLU A 137 -6.34 -14.16 -2.40
CA GLU A 137 -7.53 -14.67 -1.73
C GLU A 137 -7.49 -16.20 -1.59
N ALA A 138 -7.10 -16.92 -2.66
CA ALA A 138 -6.93 -18.37 -2.61
C ALA A 138 -5.87 -18.81 -1.61
N ARG A 139 -4.72 -18.13 -1.57
CA ARG A 139 -3.65 -18.42 -0.59
C ARG A 139 -4.10 -18.16 0.84
N ALA A 140 -4.81 -17.05 1.07
CA ALA A 140 -5.32 -16.72 2.41
C ALA A 140 -6.32 -17.79 2.90
N GLU A 141 -7.15 -18.33 2.02
CA GLU A 141 -8.07 -19.41 2.36
C GLU A 141 -7.32 -20.72 2.68
N GLU A 142 -6.30 -21.08 1.91
CA GLU A 142 -5.45 -22.24 2.23
C GLU A 142 -4.72 -22.09 3.56
N GLU A 143 -4.19 -20.90 3.86
CA GLU A 143 -3.53 -20.61 5.12
C GLU A 143 -4.48 -20.75 6.31
N ARG A 144 -5.72 -20.27 6.19
CA ARG A 144 -6.76 -20.46 7.23
C ARG A 144 -7.05 -21.94 7.46
N ARG A 145 -7.22 -22.71 6.40
CA ARG A 145 -7.44 -24.17 6.51
C ARG A 145 -6.27 -24.87 7.20
N ARG A 146 -5.04 -24.53 6.83
CA ARG A 146 -3.84 -25.09 7.48
C ARG A 146 -3.72 -24.68 8.94
N ALA A 147 -4.07 -23.44 9.28
CA ALA A 147 -4.07 -22.96 10.65
C ALA A 147 -5.09 -23.72 11.51
N GLU A 148 -6.28 -23.98 10.97
CA GLU A 148 -7.31 -24.75 11.65
C GLU A 148 -6.87 -26.20 11.89
N VAL A 149 -6.33 -26.87 10.87
CA VAL A 149 -5.77 -28.23 11.01
C VAL A 149 -4.66 -28.27 12.06
N ARG A 150 -3.77 -27.27 12.07
CA ARG A 150 -2.71 -27.15 13.07
C ARG A 150 -3.28 -26.95 14.47
N ARG A 151 -4.31 -26.12 14.64
CA ARG A 151 -4.96 -25.89 15.94
C ARG A 151 -5.52 -27.20 16.50
N VAL A 152 -6.30 -27.92 15.69
CA VAL A 152 -6.88 -29.21 16.08
C VAL A 152 -5.79 -30.23 16.41
N ALA A 153 -4.70 -30.27 15.63
CA ALA A 153 -3.58 -31.17 15.91
C ALA A 153 -2.87 -30.82 17.23
N LEU A 154 -2.67 -29.54 17.52
CA LEU A 154 -2.08 -29.07 18.78
C LEU A 154 -2.95 -29.37 20.00
N GLU A 155 -4.27 -29.23 19.87
CA GLU A 155 -5.21 -29.60 20.94
C GLU A 155 -5.16 -31.09 21.25
N ARG A 156 -5.11 -31.94 20.21
CA ARG A 156 -4.95 -33.39 20.37
C ARG A 156 -3.60 -33.73 21.02
N LEU A 157 -2.51 -33.08 20.58
CA LEU A 157 -1.19 -33.29 21.16
C LEU A 157 -1.18 -32.94 22.65
N LYS A 158 -1.76 -31.81 23.04
CA LYS A 158 -1.88 -31.40 24.43
C LYS A 158 -2.63 -32.43 25.28
N GLY A 159 -3.73 -32.98 24.76
CA GLY A 159 -4.46 -34.06 25.45
C GLY A 159 -3.61 -35.31 25.66
N VAL A 160 -2.82 -35.70 24.66
CA VAL A 160 -1.89 -36.83 24.77
C VAL A 160 -0.75 -36.55 25.76
N GLU A 161 -0.20 -35.34 25.76
CA GLU A 161 0.84 -34.94 26.72
C GLU A 161 0.33 -34.97 28.16
N GLU A 162 -0.88 -34.47 28.41
CA GLU A 162 -1.50 -34.52 29.74
C GLU A 162 -1.71 -35.96 30.22
N LEU A 163 -2.15 -36.86 29.32
CA LEU A 163 -2.26 -38.29 29.61
C LEU A 163 -0.89 -38.90 29.91
N ALA A 164 0.12 -38.62 29.09
CA ALA A 164 1.48 -39.12 29.30
C ALA A 164 2.05 -38.66 30.65
N MET A 165 1.82 -37.40 31.06
CA MET A 165 2.23 -36.90 32.37
C MET A 165 1.54 -37.63 33.53
N ARG A 166 0.25 -37.93 33.41
CA ARG A 166 -0.49 -38.71 34.41
C ARG A 166 0.06 -40.13 34.53
N LEU A 167 0.32 -40.78 33.40
CA LEU A 167 0.91 -42.14 33.34
C LEU A 167 2.31 -42.19 33.94
N ASP A 168 3.19 -41.24 33.60
CA ASP A 168 4.53 -41.16 34.19
C ASP A 168 4.45 -40.98 35.72
N ARG A 169 3.55 -40.10 36.19
CA ARG A 169 3.34 -39.90 37.62
C ARG A 169 2.81 -41.17 38.31
N ALA A 170 1.86 -41.87 37.71
CA ALA A 170 1.34 -43.14 38.23
C ALA A 170 2.46 -44.19 38.32
N ASN A 171 3.28 -44.32 37.29
CA ASN A 171 4.41 -45.27 37.28
C ASN A 171 5.48 -44.95 38.33
N ARG A 172 5.74 -43.66 38.60
CA ARG A 172 6.62 -43.25 39.71
C ARG A 172 6.04 -43.62 41.08
N LEU A 173 4.72 -43.45 41.27
CA LEU A 173 4.05 -43.85 42.51
C LEU A 173 4.05 -45.38 42.68
N ARG A 174 3.83 -46.16 41.61
CA ARG A 174 3.95 -47.64 41.64
C ARG A 174 5.37 -48.07 42.03
N SER A 175 6.38 -47.44 41.45
CA SER A 175 7.79 -47.67 41.82
C SER A 175 8.06 -47.34 43.29
N LEU A 176 7.52 -46.22 43.78
CA LEU A 176 7.64 -45.82 45.19
C LEU A 176 6.93 -46.81 46.13
N ALA A 177 5.74 -47.28 45.76
CA ALA A 177 5.00 -48.27 46.55
C ALA A 177 5.79 -49.58 46.70
N ASN A 178 6.45 -50.04 45.63
CA ASN A 178 7.33 -51.22 45.70
C ASN A 178 8.50 -51.02 46.67
N ILE A 179 9.08 -49.82 46.72
CA ILE A 179 10.15 -49.48 47.68
C ILE A 179 9.61 -49.47 49.13
N PHE A 180 8.40 -48.96 49.34
CA PHE A 180 7.74 -48.95 50.66
C PHE A 180 7.43 -50.36 51.15
N GLU A 181 6.92 -51.22 50.27
CA GLU A 181 6.62 -52.62 50.59
C GLU A 181 7.88 -53.42 50.89
N ASN A 182 8.93 -53.29 50.07
CA ASN A 182 10.19 -54.01 50.26
C ASN A 182 10.95 -53.61 51.55
N ASN A 183 10.77 -52.38 52.02
CA ASN A 183 11.46 -51.85 53.20
C ASN A 183 10.54 -51.71 54.43
N CYS A 184 9.30 -52.21 54.37
CA CYS A 184 8.28 -52.08 55.42
C CYS A 184 8.11 -50.63 55.94
N LEU A 185 8.16 -49.65 55.03
CA LEU A 185 8.06 -48.23 55.37
C LEU A 185 6.60 -47.80 55.50
N SER A 186 6.32 -46.95 56.48
CA SER A 186 5.04 -46.28 56.65
C SER A 186 5.26 -44.83 57.10
N SER A 187 4.34 -43.94 56.76
CA SER A 187 4.36 -42.56 57.26
C SER A 187 4.27 -42.54 58.79
N LYS A 188 4.78 -41.47 59.42
CA LYS A 188 4.77 -41.30 60.89
C LYS A 188 3.36 -41.36 61.49
N ASP A 189 2.35 -40.97 60.73
CA ASP A 189 0.94 -40.99 61.15
C ASP A 189 0.21 -42.29 60.72
N GLY A 190 0.90 -43.22 60.04
CA GLY A 190 0.35 -44.50 59.56
C GLY A 190 -0.65 -44.42 58.40
N VAL A 191 -1.00 -43.21 57.95
CA VAL A 191 -2.03 -42.97 56.93
C VAL A 191 -1.57 -43.31 55.50
N VAL A 192 -0.26 -43.23 55.23
CA VAL A 192 0.34 -43.50 53.92
C VAL A 192 1.20 -44.74 54.01
N ASP A 193 0.69 -45.84 53.44
CA ASP A 193 1.35 -47.13 53.29
C ASP A 193 1.45 -47.52 51.80
N ALA A 194 2.13 -48.63 51.49
CA ALA A 194 2.31 -49.09 50.12
C ALA A 194 0.96 -49.34 49.40
N ALA A 195 -0.06 -49.83 50.12
CA ALA A 195 -1.39 -50.10 49.57
C ALA A 195 -2.16 -48.81 49.23
N TRP A 196 -1.99 -47.76 50.03
CA TRP A 196 -2.51 -46.42 49.75
C TRP A 196 -1.84 -45.80 48.54
N ILE A 197 -0.51 -45.88 48.43
CA ILE A 197 0.24 -45.33 47.28
C ILE A 197 -0.15 -46.04 45.97
N ARG A 198 -0.38 -47.36 45.99
CA ARG A 198 -0.89 -48.11 44.81
C ARG A 198 -2.27 -47.61 44.38
N ARG A 199 -3.21 -47.51 45.30
CA ARG A 199 -4.55 -46.95 45.01
C ARG A 199 -4.48 -45.52 44.48
N ALA A 200 -3.59 -44.70 45.02
CA ALA A 200 -3.37 -43.33 44.53
C ALA A 200 -2.77 -43.29 43.11
N ALA A 201 -1.94 -44.28 42.73
CA ALA A 201 -1.45 -44.43 41.36
C ALA A 201 -2.58 -44.85 40.40
N ASP A 202 -3.43 -45.78 40.81
CA ASP A 202 -4.57 -46.26 40.01
C ASP A 202 -5.66 -45.19 39.85
N TRP A 203 -5.72 -44.18 40.73
CA TRP A 203 -6.58 -43.00 40.52
C TRP A 203 -6.06 -42.05 39.43
N LEU A 204 -4.76 -42.05 39.18
CA LEU A 204 -4.13 -41.20 38.14
C LEU A 204 -4.11 -41.89 36.77
N ASP A 205 -4.23 -43.22 36.77
CA ASP A 205 -4.26 -44.12 35.62
C ASP A 205 -5.35 -45.19 35.85
N PRO A 206 -6.64 -44.84 35.66
CA PRO A 206 -7.77 -45.74 35.91
C PRO A 206 -7.91 -46.85 34.88
#